data_AF-V6LR41-F1
#
_entry.id   AF-V6LR41-F1
#
_cell.length_a   1.000
_cell.length_b   1.000
_cell.length_c   1.000
_cell.angle_alpha   90.00
_cell.angle_beta   90.00
_cell.angle_gamma   90.00
#
_symmetry.space_group_name_H-M   'P 1'
#
loop_
_entity.id
_entity.type
_entity.pdbx_description
1 polymer ?
#
loop_
_entity_poly.entity_id
_entity_poly.type
_entity_poly.pdbx_seq_one_letter_code
_entity_poly.pdbx_strand_id
1 'polypeptide(L)'
;MIDYEYLSILCEVDITSENLSIQLNRSESFQQIEPSKKYKKFTQDEDSIILCILQNNTNISWEQVAKLLHNQTLVHKRTGPEVSQHYRRVLLKKRYRSLTNILE
;
A
#
# COMPACT_ATOMS: atom_id res chain seq x y z
N MET A 1 6.55 29.68 -0.96
CA MET A 1 5.37 29.19 -0.21
C MET A 1 4.58 28.33 -1.16
N ILE A 2 4.40 27.06 -0.84
CA ILE A 2 3.53 26.16 -1.61
C ILE A 2 2.34 25.88 -0.70
N ASP A 3 1.15 26.29 -1.16
CA ASP A 3 -0.10 26.21 -0.43
C ASP A 3 -0.49 24.74 -0.19
N TYR A 4 -0.69 24.42 1.09
CA TYR A 4 -1.06 23.08 1.57
C TYR A 4 -2.54 22.72 1.33
N GLU A 5 -3.33 23.62 0.73
CA GLU A 5 -4.75 23.40 0.44
C GLU A 5 -5.01 22.38 -0.67
N TYR A 6 -4.06 22.13 -1.57
CA TYR A 6 -4.32 21.24 -2.71
C TYR A 6 -4.32 19.74 -2.35
N LEU A 7 -3.82 19.37 -1.17
CA LEU A 7 -3.72 17.97 -0.73
C LEU A 7 -4.96 17.47 0.05
N SER A 8 -5.93 18.34 0.38
CA SER A 8 -7.14 17.93 1.11
C SER A 8 -8.29 17.47 0.20
N ILE A 9 -8.21 17.69 -1.11
CA ILE A 9 -9.37 17.57 -2.03
C ILE A 9 -9.61 16.13 -2.53
N LEU A 10 -8.75 15.16 -2.22
CA LEU A 10 -8.94 13.76 -2.69
C LEU A 10 -9.50 12.80 -1.63
N CYS A 11 -10.00 13.31 -0.50
CA CYS A 11 -10.52 12.48 0.60
C CYS A 11 -12.02 12.62 0.87
N GLU A 12 -12.78 13.18 -0.07
CA GLU A 12 -14.24 13.19 -0.01
C GLU A 12 -14.80 12.18 -1.03
N VAL A 13 -14.89 10.93 -0.60
CA VAL A 13 -15.87 10.00 -1.18
C VAL A 13 -16.88 9.73 -0.09
N ASP A 14 -18.01 10.42 -0.23
CA ASP A 14 -19.27 10.17 0.44
C ASP A 14 -19.56 8.66 0.54
N ILE A 15 -19.60 8.16 1.78
CA ILE A 15 -20.43 7.00 2.10
C ILE A 15 -21.43 7.52 3.12
N THR A 16 -22.60 7.85 2.61
CA THR A 16 -23.80 8.18 3.37
C THR A 16 -24.07 7.11 4.43
N SER A 17 -23.83 7.47 5.69
CA SER A 17 -24.11 6.63 6.86
C SER A 17 -25.54 6.87 7.31
N GLU A 18 -26.51 6.34 6.56
CA GLU A 18 -27.82 6.02 7.11
C GLU A 18 -27.96 4.50 7.22
N ASN A 19 -28.33 4.05 8.42
CA ASN A 19 -28.65 2.68 8.82
C ASN A 19 -27.50 1.68 8.87
N LEU A 20 -26.94 1.47 10.07
CA LEU A 20 -26.98 0.13 10.66
C LEU A 20 -26.67 0.17 12.17
N SER A 21 -27.73 0.25 12.97
CA SER A 21 -27.72 -0.18 14.35
C SER A 21 -27.43 -1.67 14.41
N ILE A 22 -26.17 -2.06 14.61
CA ILE A 22 -25.81 -3.45 14.95
C ILE A 22 -25.62 -3.55 16.46
N GLN A 23 -26.62 -4.17 17.07
CA GLN A 23 -26.63 -4.65 18.44
C GLN A 23 -25.39 -5.52 18.72
N LEU A 24 -24.67 -5.14 19.76
CA LEU A 24 -23.73 -5.99 20.49
C LEU A 24 -24.48 -7.19 21.07
N ASN A 25 -24.61 -8.27 20.31
CA ASN A 25 -24.98 -9.57 20.85
C ASN A 25 -23.83 -10.56 20.66
N ARG A 26 -23.12 -10.71 21.77
CA ARG A 26 -22.12 -11.71 22.09
C ARG A 26 -22.63 -13.11 21.74
N SER A 27 -21.93 -13.78 20.84
CA SER A 27 -21.93 -15.23 20.72
C SER A 27 -20.50 -15.63 20.35
N GLU A 28 -19.74 -16.02 21.37
CA GLU A 28 -18.39 -16.56 21.26
C GLU A 28 -18.44 -17.90 20.51
N SER A 29 -18.56 -17.83 19.18
CA SER A 29 -18.13 -18.92 18.33
C SER A 29 -16.62 -18.78 18.20
N PHE A 30 -15.86 -19.69 18.83
CA PHE A 30 -14.45 -19.86 18.53
C PHE A 30 -14.35 -20.37 17.10
N GLN A 31 -14.43 -19.45 16.14
CA GLN A 31 -14.04 -19.71 14.77
C GLN A 31 -12.59 -20.12 14.84
N GLN A 32 -12.34 -21.37 14.44
CA GLN A 32 -11.03 -21.93 14.22
C GLN A 32 -10.22 -20.90 13.44
N ILE A 33 -9.26 -20.24 14.12
CA ILE A 33 -8.41 -19.23 13.49
C ILE A 33 -7.61 -20.00 12.45
N GLU A 34 -8.02 -19.88 11.18
CA GLU A 34 -7.28 -20.36 10.02
C GLU A 34 -5.80 -19.98 10.23
N PRO A 35 -4.86 -20.92 10.07
CA PRO A 35 -3.44 -20.64 10.30
C PRO A 35 -3.06 -19.39 9.50
N SER A 36 -2.63 -18.34 10.21
CA SER A 36 -2.33 -17.05 9.63
C SER A 36 -1.49 -17.26 8.37
N LYS A 37 -2.05 -16.97 7.20
CA LYS A 37 -1.30 -17.05 5.94
C LYS A 37 -0.03 -16.24 6.15
N LYS A 38 1.13 -16.91 6.16
CA LYS A 38 2.42 -16.25 6.37
C LYS A 38 2.56 -15.19 5.28
N TYR A 39 2.35 -13.92 5.63
CA TYR A 39 2.54 -12.80 4.71
C TYR A 39 3.99 -12.83 4.25
N LYS A 40 4.21 -13.14 2.96
CA LYS A 40 5.56 -13.17 2.39
C LYS A 40 6.09 -11.74 2.34
N LYS A 41 7.23 -11.53 3.01
CA LYS A 41 7.89 -10.22 3.09
C LYS A 41 8.32 -9.76 1.70
N PHE A 42 8.34 -8.44 1.49
CA PHE A 42 8.96 -7.85 0.31
C PHE A 42 10.48 -7.90 0.45
N THR A 43 11.19 -8.23 -0.63
CA THR A 43 12.66 -8.22 -0.66
C THR A 43 13.20 -6.85 -1.05
N GLN A 44 14.49 -6.60 -0.81
CA GLN A 44 15.16 -5.37 -1.25
C GLN A 44 15.22 -5.24 -2.78
N ASP A 45 15.29 -6.36 -3.50
CA ASP A 45 15.23 -6.37 -4.96
C ASP A 45 13.84 -5.94 -5.45
N GLU A 46 12.77 -6.46 -4.83
CA GLU A 46 11.39 -6.03 -5.11
C GLU A 46 11.23 -4.53 -4.84
N ASP A 47 11.78 -4.00 -3.74
CA ASP A 47 11.77 -2.57 -3.42
C ASP A 47 12.40 -1.73 -4.55
N SER A 48 13.59 -2.14 -5.01
CA SER A 48 14.37 -1.43 -6.03
C SER A 48 13.64 -1.40 -7.37
N ILE A 49 13.02 -2.52 -7.75
CA ILE A 49 12.24 -2.65 -8.99
C ILE A 49 11.00 -1.75 -8.95
N ILE A 50 10.24 -1.77 -7.84
CA ILE A 50 9.04 -0.93 -7.68
C ILE A 50 9.41 0.55 -7.85
N LEU A 51 10.51 0.99 -7.22
CA LEU A 51 10.99 2.37 -7.33
C LEU A 51 11.40 2.71 -8.77
N CYS A 52 12.13 1.82 -9.44
CA CYS A 52 12.54 2.01 -10.83
C CYS A 52 11.33 2.14 -11.78
N ILE A 53 10.30 1.31 -11.61
CA ILE A 53 9.08 1.37 -12.43
C ILE A 53 8.37 2.72 -12.26
N LEU A 54 8.21 3.17 -11.01
CA LEU A 54 7.53 4.44 -10.68
C LEU A 54 8.33 5.67 -11.12
N GLN A 55 9.66 5.59 -11.16
CA GLN A 55 10.52 6.66 -11.68
C GLN A 55 10.37 6.82 -13.19
N ASN A 56 10.24 5.72 -13.92
CA ASN A 56 10.13 5.72 -15.38
C ASN A 56 8.69 5.99 -15.87
N ASN A 57 7.67 5.77 -15.03
CA ASN A 57 6.27 5.92 -15.41
C ASN A 57 5.47 6.58 -14.28
N THR A 58 5.18 7.88 -14.42
CA THR A 58 4.48 8.66 -13.39
C THR A 58 2.98 8.34 -13.27
N ASN A 59 2.35 7.86 -14.35
CA ASN A 59 0.90 7.57 -14.41
C ASN A 59 0.56 6.08 -14.52
N ILE A 60 1.44 5.20 -14.03
CA ILE A 60 1.22 3.75 -14.07
C ILE A 60 0.26 3.29 -12.96
N SER A 61 -0.66 2.37 -13.30
CA SER A 61 -1.56 1.78 -12.30
C SER A 61 -0.84 0.72 -11.44
N TRP A 62 -1.28 0.54 -10.19
CA TRP A 62 -0.66 -0.44 -9.29
C TRP A 62 -0.74 -1.88 -9.80
N GLU A 63 -1.79 -2.24 -10.55
CA GLU A 63 -1.89 -3.54 -11.20
C GLU A 63 -0.82 -3.74 -12.27
N GLN A 64 -0.52 -2.70 -13.04
CA GLN A 64 0.57 -2.75 -14.02
C GLN A 64 1.94 -2.82 -13.34
N VAL A 65 2.14 -2.09 -12.23
CA VAL A 65 3.37 -2.19 -11.44
C VAL A 65 3.56 -3.62 -10.93
N ALA A 66 2.51 -4.23 -10.38
CA ALA A 66 2.57 -5.61 -9.89
C ALA A 66 2.87 -6.62 -11.01
N LYS A 67 2.29 -6.42 -12.21
CA LYS A 67 2.59 -7.23 -13.40
C LYS A 67 4.05 -7.11 -13.83
N LEU A 68 4.57 -5.88 -13.91
CA LEU A 68 5.96 -5.63 -14.27
C LEU A 68 6.94 -6.19 -13.23
N LEU A 69 6.63 -6.00 -11.95
CA LEU A 69 7.39 -6.57 -10.84
C LEU A 69 7.47 -8.10 -10.94
N HIS A 70 6.34 -8.76 -11.22
CA HIS A 70 6.30 -10.20 -11.39
C HIS A 70 7.14 -10.67 -12.59
N ASN A 71 7.06 -9.97 -13.72
CA ASN A 71 7.83 -10.29 -14.92
C ASN A 71 9.34 -10.20 -14.70
N GLN A 72 9.80 -9.27 -13.84
CA GLN A 72 11.23 -9.10 -13.56
C GLN A 72 11.75 -10.05 -12.50
N THR A 73 10.95 -10.32 -11.47
CA THR A 73 11.40 -11.14 -10.33
C THR A 73 11.16 -12.64 -10.54
N LEU A 74 10.11 -13.02 -11.28
CA LEU A 74 9.66 -14.41 -11.50
C LEU A 74 9.39 -15.22 -10.21
N VAL A 75 9.56 -14.63 -9.01
CA VAL A 75 9.49 -15.39 -7.76
C VAL A 75 8.05 -15.51 -7.28
N HIS A 76 7.35 -14.37 -7.17
CA HIS A 76 6.02 -14.33 -6.55
C HIS A 76 5.11 -13.35 -7.28
N LYS A 77 3.85 -13.74 -7.44
CA LYS A 77 2.81 -12.86 -7.96
C LYS A 77 2.30 -11.99 -6.82
N ARG A 78 2.64 -10.70 -6.85
CA ARG A 78 2.03 -9.67 -6.00
C ARG A 78 0.80 -9.12 -6.70
N THR A 79 -0.15 -8.61 -5.92
CA THR A 79 -1.31 -7.88 -6.42
C THR A 79 -1.07 -6.36 -6.36
N GLY A 80 -1.79 -5.58 -7.17
CA GLY A 80 -1.70 -4.12 -7.12
C GLY A 80 -1.91 -3.55 -5.72
N PRO A 81 -2.94 -3.97 -4.96
CA PRO A 81 -3.16 -3.51 -3.58
C PRO A 81 -1.99 -3.79 -2.64
N GLU A 82 -1.36 -4.97 -2.73
CA GLU A 82 -0.21 -5.32 -1.89
C GLU A 82 0.99 -4.41 -2.18
N VAL A 83 1.29 -4.18 -3.46
CA VAL A 83 2.39 -3.29 -3.89
C VAL A 83 2.11 -1.86 -3.46
N SER A 84 0.88 -1.37 -3.65
CA SER A 84 0.45 -0.02 -3.25
C SER A 84 0.56 0.18 -1.73
N GLN A 85 0.11 -0.80 -0.95
CA GLN A 85 0.19 -0.77 0.50
C GLN A 85 1.64 -0.78 0.99
N HIS A 86 2.49 -1.61 0.38
CA HIS A 86 3.92 -1.67 0.68
C HIS A 86 4.63 -0.35 0.37
N TYR A 87 4.38 0.23 -0.80
CA TYR A 87 4.93 1.53 -1.19
C TYR A 87 4.59 2.61 -0.16
N ARG A 88 3.31 2.73 0.21
CA ARG A 88 2.85 3.73 1.17
C ARG A 88 3.44 3.56 2.57
N ARG A 89 3.54 2.32 3.05
CA ARG A 89 3.95 2.04 4.44
C ARG A 89 5.45 2.01 4.64
N VAL A 90 6.20 1.54 3.64
CA VAL A 90 7.64 1.23 3.77
C VAL A 90 8.47 2.17 2.91
N LEU A 91 8.20 2.23 1.60
CA LEU A 91 9.07 2.94 0.66
C LEU A 91 8.98 4.46 0.81
N LEU A 92 7.78 5.02 1.02
CA LEU A 92 7.64 6.45 1.32
C LEU A 92 8.41 6.85 2.59
N LYS A 93 8.27 6.08 3.67
CA LYS A 93 8.98 6.37 4.94
C LYS A 93 10.50 6.31 4.78
N LYS A 94 11.02 5.35 4.00
CA LYS A 94 12.46 5.26 3.68
C LYS A 94 12.94 6.51 2.92
N ARG A 95 12.17 6.97 1.92
CA ARG A 95 12.49 8.16 1.14
C ARG A 95 12.53 9.43 1.99
N TYR A 96 11.54 9.62 2.87
CA TYR A 96 11.52 10.77 3.78
C TYR A 96 12.70 10.77 4.76
N ARG A 97 13.04 9.63 5.37
CA ARG A 97 14.23 9.53 6.26
C ARG A 97 15.53 9.84 5.54
N SER A 98 15.66 9.43 4.28
CA SER A 98 16.85 9.74 3.48
C SER A 98 16.96 11.24 3.19
N LEU A 99 15.85 11.94 3.01
CA LEU A 99 15.85 13.39 2.74
C LEU A 99 16.13 14.21 4.00
N THR A 100 15.59 13.80 5.15
CA THR A 100 15.84 14.50 6.42
C THR A 100 17.29 14.40 6.87
N ASN A 101 17.96 13.27 6.61
CA ASN A 101 19.38 13.08 6.97
C ASN A 101 20.36 13.86 6.08
N ILE A 102 19.91 14.46 4.98
CA ILE A 102 20.75 15.28 4.09
C ILE A 102 20.71 16.76 4.49
N LEU A 103 19.78 17.15 5.36
CA LEU A 103 19.53 18.54 5.77
C LEU A 103 20.01 18.87 7.20
N GLU A 104 20.64 17.90 7.89
CA GLU A 104 21.43 18.11 9.11
C GLU A 104 22.92 18.21 8.78
#